data_AF-A0A8H5EYB9-F1
#
_entry.id   AF-A0A8H5EYB9-F1
#
_cell.length_a   1.000
_cell.length_b   1.000
_cell.length_c   1.000
_cell.angle_alpha   90.00
_cell.angle_beta   90.00
_cell.angle_gamma   90.00
#
_symmetry.space_group_name_H-M   'P 1'
#
loop_
_entity.id
_entity.type
_entity.pdbx_description
1 polymer ?
#
loop_
_entity_poly.entity_id
_entity_poly.type
_entity_poly.pdbx_seq_one_letter_code
_entity_poly.pdbx_strand_id
1 'polypeptide(L)'
;MISTLGHSQKEHETSHGSMSKSRWALEAHDTVIELNGRKFGTDDEGAPMMCNLVCQDMGRHVHVDYCRADSADNCNAPDTQHIKARMQPNPSQHKDWITHELYWKRLGFKDPYSRDDNNVFAKCDAMCAGPEHASSNPAQPSYCTLPMFHPPHAITSQGTGLGYVSNDGHLFSCKNPAVLQQAFHVIFVIDRSGSMSSSDRRPLPGTPVTNKITRSSNDRLGAVYSSLYAFWASRMSAVAGGNNAQVNAIRRDSYSVVLFDHAPVKCVANDFTSSPEQLIDTLLPYRANGGTSYDVALTAAEEVMRQYWTTERRVLSLVIFLSDGECSISDSKMQTFCRSAITLGRPVSFHGVSFGTNNGTLRRMVQIAREIQNGVPRDPLQPAAAVVESSFAEALDSVRLAETFLGIAESLKKPRGSLFQG
;
A
#
# COMPACT_ATOMS: atom_id res chain seq x y z
N MET A 1 35.92 6.25 19.09
CA MET A 1 36.76 5.05 18.96
C MET A 1 37.38 4.74 20.30
N ILE A 2 36.86 3.74 21.02
CA ILE A 2 37.58 3.13 22.14
C ILE A 2 38.43 2.03 21.50
N SER A 3 39.75 2.15 21.64
CA SER A 3 40.73 1.16 21.19
C SER A 3 40.58 -0.11 22.04
N THR A 4 40.33 -1.25 21.40
CA THR A 4 40.24 -2.56 22.06
C THR A 4 41.62 -3.03 22.50
N LEU A 5 41.90 -2.97 23.79
CA LEU A 5 43.07 -3.58 24.42
C LEU A 5 42.90 -5.11 24.47
N GLY A 6 43.30 -5.79 23.40
CA GLY A 6 43.94 -7.12 23.40
C GLY A 6 43.44 -8.24 24.33
N HIS A 7 42.14 -8.41 24.58
CA HIS A 7 41.62 -9.57 25.31
C HIS A 7 40.66 -10.41 24.46
N SER A 8 40.57 -11.72 24.74
CA SER A 8 39.89 -12.72 23.91
C SER A 8 38.35 -12.68 23.92
N GLN A 9 37.74 -11.88 24.81
CA GLN A 9 36.30 -11.69 24.83
C GLN A 9 35.82 -10.96 23.57
N LYS A 10 34.84 -11.57 22.87
CA LYS A 10 34.21 -11.00 21.67
C LYS A 10 33.20 -9.91 21.99
N GLU A 11 32.55 -10.01 23.13
CA GLU A 11 31.55 -9.06 23.61
C GLU A 11 31.83 -8.67 25.05
N HIS A 12 31.60 -7.41 25.36
CA HIS A 12 31.79 -6.85 26.69
C HIS A 12 30.45 -6.57 27.37
N GLU A 13 30.41 -6.61 28.70
CA GLU A 13 29.28 -6.07 29.44
C GLU A 13 29.24 -4.55 29.31
N THR A 14 28.05 -3.98 29.19
CA THR A 14 27.86 -2.54 29.11
C THR A 14 26.54 -2.12 29.75
N SER A 15 26.44 -0.84 30.04
CA SER A 15 25.20 -0.16 30.45
C SER A 15 24.76 0.78 29.34
N HIS A 16 23.48 1.15 29.34
CA HIS A 16 22.96 2.10 28.35
C HIS A 16 23.69 3.45 28.41
N GLY A 17 23.94 4.02 27.23
CA GLY A 17 24.65 5.29 27.08
C GLY A 17 23.77 6.43 26.59
N SER A 18 24.27 7.65 26.78
CA SER A 18 23.71 8.87 26.19
C SER A 18 23.89 8.87 24.67
N MET A 19 22.85 9.29 23.96
CA MET A 19 22.83 9.41 22.50
C MET A 19 23.24 10.80 22.01
N SER A 20 23.95 11.58 22.85
CA SER A 20 24.33 12.96 22.54
C SER A 20 25.26 13.14 21.34
N LYS A 21 25.88 12.07 20.86
CA LYS A 21 26.74 12.07 19.65
C LYS A 21 26.04 11.45 18.43
N SER A 22 24.76 11.14 18.53
CA SER A 22 23.98 10.53 17.46
C SER A 22 23.00 11.55 16.88
N ARG A 23 22.58 11.31 15.64
CA ARG A 23 21.56 12.09 14.94
C ARG A 23 20.49 11.19 14.37
N TRP A 24 19.29 11.70 14.18
CA TRP A 24 18.17 10.93 13.63
C TRP A 24 18.35 10.68 12.14
N ALA A 25 18.45 9.40 11.77
CA ALA A 25 18.43 8.90 10.40
C ALA A 25 17.03 8.33 10.11
N LEU A 26 16.28 8.98 9.22
CA LEU A 26 14.90 8.61 8.88
C LEU A 26 14.79 8.07 7.45
N GLU A 27 13.78 7.23 7.21
CA GLU A 27 13.53 6.59 5.91
C GLU A 27 13.28 7.59 4.77
N ALA A 28 12.54 8.67 5.03
CA ALA A 28 12.34 9.79 4.10
C ALA A 28 12.47 11.14 4.80
N HIS A 29 12.77 12.19 4.02
CA HIS A 29 13.08 13.52 4.56
C HIS A 29 11.88 14.21 5.24
N ASP A 30 10.68 13.92 4.77
CA ASP A 30 9.40 14.40 5.31
C ASP A 30 8.81 13.48 6.40
N THR A 31 9.48 12.37 6.70
CA THR A 31 9.08 11.48 7.80
C THR A 31 9.35 12.13 9.14
N VAL A 32 8.44 11.95 10.07
CA VAL A 32 8.57 12.39 11.46
C VAL A 32 8.37 11.18 12.37
N ILE A 33 9.29 10.97 13.30
CA ILE A 33 9.17 9.97 14.35
C ILE A 33 8.70 10.64 15.63
N GLU A 34 7.62 10.13 16.22
CA GLU A 34 7.14 10.61 17.51
C GLU A 34 7.51 9.61 18.61
N LEU A 35 8.22 10.07 19.64
CA LEU A 35 8.53 9.29 20.84
C LEU A 35 8.17 10.12 22.07
N ASN A 36 7.35 9.55 22.95
CA ASN A 36 6.87 10.21 24.19
C ASN A 36 6.32 11.63 23.96
N GLY A 37 5.55 11.83 22.88
CA GLY A 37 4.96 13.12 22.52
C GLY A 37 5.93 14.14 21.92
N ARG A 38 7.19 13.76 21.66
CA ARG A 38 8.17 14.58 20.95
C ARG A 38 8.38 14.08 19.54
N LYS A 39 8.38 15.02 18.59
CA LYS A 39 8.56 14.76 17.16
C LYS A 39 10.01 15.01 16.77
N PHE A 40 10.58 14.06 16.04
CA PHE A 40 11.95 14.10 15.55
C PHE A 40 11.95 14.00 14.03
N GLY A 41 12.63 14.94 13.38
CA GLY A 41 12.88 14.98 11.96
C GLY A 41 14.25 14.38 11.60
N THR A 42 14.52 14.37 10.30
CA THR A 42 15.84 13.98 9.80
C THR A 42 16.91 14.93 10.34
N ASP A 43 18.02 14.38 10.82
CA ASP A 43 19.20 15.12 11.28
C ASP A 43 19.05 15.82 12.65
N ASP A 44 17.93 15.64 13.33
CA ASP A 44 17.75 16.10 14.71
C ASP A 44 18.77 15.45 15.65
N GLU A 45 19.20 16.18 16.68
CA GLU A 45 20.16 15.69 17.67
C GLU A 45 19.55 14.60 18.57
N GLY A 46 20.35 13.59 18.89
CA GLY A 46 19.98 12.53 19.83
C GLY A 46 20.01 12.94 21.29
N ALA A 47 20.55 14.11 21.65
CA ALA A 47 20.52 14.60 23.02
C ALA A 47 19.12 15.12 23.41
N PRO A 48 18.65 14.91 24.66
CA PRO A 48 19.27 14.18 25.77
C PRO A 48 18.80 12.71 25.87
N MET A 49 18.54 12.03 24.76
CA MET A 49 17.99 10.67 24.77
C MET A 49 19.03 9.64 25.25
N MET A 50 18.54 8.61 25.93
CA MET A 50 19.32 7.45 26.35
C MET A 50 18.92 6.23 25.51
N CYS A 51 19.89 5.38 25.20
CA CYS A 51 19.67 4.21 24.35
C CYS A 51 18.52 3.30 24.86
N ASN A 52 18.46 3.02 26.18
CA ASN A 52 17.40 2.20 26.80
C ASN A 52 16.01 2.68 26.45
N LEU A 53 15.77 3.97 26.71
CA LEU A 53 14.45 4.57 26.55
C LEU A 53 14.04 4.54 25.08
N VAL A 54 14.96 4.91 24.19
CA VAL A 54 14.67 4.94 22.75
C VAL A 54 14.24 3.56 22.24
N CYS A 55 15.00 2.50 22.53
CA CYS A 55 14.67 1.18 22.00
C CYS A 55 13.40 0.60 22.64
N GLN A 56 13.20 0.80 23.96
CA GLN A 56 11.99 0.37 24.66
C GLN A 56 10.74 1.08 24.14
N ASP A 57 10.79 2.42 24.03
CA ASP A 57 9.66 3.23 23.57
C ASP A 57 9.33 2.98 22.10
N MET A 58 10.35 2.66 21.29
CA MET A 58 10.13 2.26 19.91
C MET A 58 9.55 0.85 19.79
N GLY A 59 9.82 -0.07 20.73
CA GLY A 59 9.37 -1.46 20.61
C GLY A 59 9.97 -2.14 19.38
N ARG A 60 9.15 -2.57 18.41
CA ARG A 60 9.67 -3.10 17.12
C ARG A 60 10.36 -2.00 16.34
N HIS A 61 11.66 -2.15 16.08
CA HIS A 61 12.49 -1.14 15.43
C HIS A 61 13.69 -1.75 14.70
N VAL A 62 14.35 -0.91 13.91
CA VAL A 62 15.59 -1.21 13.21
C VAL A 62 16.62 -0.16 13.58
N HIS A 63 17.90 -0.53 13.50
CA HIS A 63 19.02 0.40 13.60
C HIS A 63 19.57 0.72 12.22
N VAL A 64 20.37 1.78 12.14
CA VAL A 64 21.14 2.11 10.93
C VAL A 64 22.61 1.89 11.22
N ASP A 65 23.31 1.28 10.28
CA ASP A 65 24.78 1.24 10.27
C ASP A 65 25.28 1.40 8.83
N TYR A 66 26.57 1.70 8.68
CA TYR A 66 27.19 1.69 7.37
C TYR A 66 27.14 0.30 6.74
N CYS A 67 26.87 0.30 5.43
CA CYS A 67 26.90 -0.90 4.63
C CYS A 67 28.33 -1.42 4.57
N ARG A 68 28.49 -2.72 4.86
CA ARG A 68 29.81 -3.39 4.90
C ARG A 68 30.09 -4.21 3.64
N ALA A 69 29.19 -4.20 2.65
CA ALA A 69 29.40 -4.87 1.39
C ALA A 69 30.33 -4.05 0.47
N ASP A 70 31.12 -4.74 -0.36
CA ASP A 70 32.04 -4.10 -1.30
C ASP A 70 31.31 -3.28 -2.38
N SER A 71 30.05 -3.62 -2.66
CA SER A 71 29.16 -2.85 -3.52
C SER A 71 27.71 -2.90 -3.01
N ALA A 72 26.94 -1.83 -3.27
CA ALA A 72 25.53 -1.72 -2.91
C ALA A 72 24.67 -2.85 -3.49
N ASP A 73 25.00 -3.32 -4.70
CA ASP A 73 24.27 -4.38 -5.41
C ASP A 73 24.50 -5.77 -4.81
N ASN A 74 25.53 -5.94 -3.97
CA ASN A 74 25.91 -7.20 -3.35
C ASN A 74 25.54 -7.28 -1.85
N CYS A 75 24.83 -6.30 -1.32
CA CYS A 75 24.43 -6.30 0.09
C CYS A 75 23.29 -7.30 0.34
N ASN A 76 23.66 -8.54 0.69
CA ASN A 76 22.75 -9.63 1.05
C ASN A 76 23.13 -10.27 2.41
N ALA A 77 23.75 -9.51 3.30
CA ALA A 77 24.15 -10.04 4.59
C ALA A 77 22.90 -10.40 5.43
N PRO A 78 22.93 -11.50 6.22
CA PRO A 78 21.87 -11.80 7.17
C PRO A 78 21.62 -10.61 8.10
N ASP A 79 20.37 -10.44 8.51
CA ASP A 79 19.95 -9.39 9.47
C ASP A 79 20.15 -7.94 8.96
N THR A 80 20.30 -7.77 7.64
CA THR A 80 20.44 -6.46 6.99
C THR A 80 19.40 -6.25 5.88
N GLN A 81 19.04 -5.00 5.64
CA GLN A 81 18.29 -4.56 4.48
C GLN A 81 18.90 -3.27 3.93
N HIS A 82 19.41 -3.33 2.70
CA HIS A 82 20.14 -2.21 2.10
C HIS A 82 19.24 -0.98 1.85
N ILE A 83 19.72 0.20 2.23
CA ILE A 83 19.03 1.46 2.02
C ILE A 83 19.48 2.06 0.69
N LYS A 84 18.59 1.99 -0.32
CA LYS A 84 18.85 2.54 -1.66
C LYS A 84 18.82 4.07 -1.71
N ALA A 85 18.12 4.70 -0.76
CA ALA A 85 18.01 6.15 -0.67
C ALA A 85 19.29 6.78 -0.10
N ARG A 86 19.55 8.03 -0.48
CA ARG A 86 20.66 8.84 0.08
C ARG A 86 20.29 9.35 1.47
N MET A 87 20.36 8.45 2.45
CA MET A 87 19.96 8.72 3.84
C MET A 87 20.99 9.56 4.59
N GLN A 88 20.49 10.55 5.33
CA GLN A 88 21.26 11.35 6.29
C GLN A 88 21.46 10.60 7.62
N PRO A 89 22.50 10.92 8.40
CA PRO A 89 23.66 11.77 8.04
C PRO A 89 24.59 11.09 7.02
N ASN A 90 25.47 11.85 6.36
CA ASN A 90 26.46 11.36 5.40
C ASN A 90 25.86 10.62 4.18
N PRO A 91 25.13 11.32 3.29
CA PRO A 91 24.33 10.71 2.22
C PRO A 91 25.16 10.05 1.11
N SER A 92 26.47 10.32 1.05
CA SER A 92 27.41 9.69 0.12
C SER A 92 27.86 8.29 0.56
N GLN A 93 27.68 7.95 1.84
CA GLN A 93 28.03 6.65 2.37
C GLN A 93 26.80 5.75 2.42
N HIS A 94 26.94 4.57 1.82
CA HIS A 94 25.93 3.52 1.78
C HIS A 94 25.61 3.00 3.18
N LYS A 95 24.33 2.76 3.47
CA LYS A 95 23.85 2.31 4.78
C LYS A 95 22.89 1.14 4.64
N ASP A 96 22.75 0.38 5.71
CA ASP A 96 21.77 -0.68 5.84
C ASP A 96 20.89 -0.42 7.05
N TRP A 97 19.62 -0.81 6.95
CA TRP A 97 18.84 -1.14 8.12
C TRP A 97 19.38 -2.46 8.69
N ILE A 98 19.59 -2.51 10.00
CA ILE A 98 20.07 -3.70 10.69
C ILE A 98 19.17 -4.06 11.88
N THR A 99 19.12 -5.33 12.24
CA THR A 99 18.39 -5.77 13.43
C THR A 99 19.06 -5.27 14.71
N HIS A 100 18.28 -5.22 15.80
CA HIS A 100 18.77 -4.85 17.13
C HIS A 100 19.94 -5.75 17.61
N GLU A 101 19.81 -7.06 17.39
CA GLU A 101 20.85 -8.02 17.73
C GLU A 101 22.15 -7.76 16.94
N LEU A 102 22.03 -7.51 15.63
CA LEU A 102 23.19 -7.20 14.80
C LEU A 102 23.85 -5.89 15.21
N TYR A 103 23.08 -4.90 15.64
CA TYR A 103 23.61 -3.62 16.15
C TYR A 103 24.53 -3.84 17.37
N TRP A 104 24.06 -4.51 18.41
CA TRP A 104 24.87 -4.77 19.62
C TRP A 104 26.09 -5.64 19.34
N LYS A 105 25.91 -6.68 18.52
CA LYS A 105 27.01 -7.54 18.08
C LYS A 105 28.09 -6.76 17.33
N ARG A 106 27.71 -5.78 16.50
CA ARG A 106 28.65 -4.92 15.76
C ARG A 106 29.36 -3.91 16.66
N LEU A 107 28.71 -3.45 17.73
CA LEU A 107 29.35 -2.62 18.75
C LEU A 107 30.32 -3.42 19.64
N GLY A 108 30.22 -4.75 19.64
CA GLY A 108 31.03 -5.62 20.49
C GLY A 108 30.57 -5.63 21.95
N PHE A 109 29.30 -5.34 22.21
CA PHE A 109 28.74 -5.36 23.56
C PHE A 109 27.59 -6.35 23.64
N LYS A 110 27.46 -6.97 24.81
CA LYS A 110 26.30 -7.78 25.15
C LYS A 110 25.08 -6.89 25.20
N ASP A 111 24.00 -7.36 24.59
CA ASP A 111 22.70 -6.72 24.62
C ASP A 111 22.21 -6.55 26.09
N PRO A 112 22.00 -5.31 26.57
CA PRO A 112 21.59 -5.04 27.94
C PRO A 112 20.08 -5.18 28.19
N TYR A 113 19.26 -5.41 27.16
CA TYR A 113 17.81 -5.52 27.30
C TYR A 113 17.35 -6.89 27.80
N SER A 114 16.13 -6.92 28.33
CA SER A 114 15.52 -8.17 28.79
C SER A 114 15.25 -9.13 27.62
N ARG A 115 15.09 -10.42 27.92
CA ARG A 115 14.72 -11.41 26.91
C ARG A 115 13.37 -11.09 26.26
N ASP A 116 12.44 -10.54 27.01
CA ASP A 116 11.11 -10.20 26.52
C ASP A 116 11.17 -9.00 25.56
N ASP A 117 11.94 -7.96 25.89
CA ASP A 117 12.20 -6.85 24.99
C ASP A 117 12.85 -7.32 23.69
N ASN A 118 13.89 -8.15 23.80
CA ASN A 118 14.59 -8.71 22.63
C ASN A 118 13.67 -9.55 21.74
N ASN A 119 12.75 -10.32 22.33
CA ASN A 119 11.73 -11.04 21.56
C ASN A 119 10.79 -10.10 20.80
N VAL A 120 10.52 -8.89 21.30
CA VAL A 120 9.72 -7.87 20.60
C VAL A 120 10.55 -7.22 19.49
N PHE A 121 11.80 -6.85 19.79
CA PHE A 121 12.70 -6.17 18.86
C PHE A 121 13.03 -7.02 17.62
N ALA A 122 13.11 -8.33 17.80
CA ALA A 122 13.40 -9.28 16.72
C ALA A 122 12.25 -9.50 15.73
N LYS A 123 11.06 -8.92 15.97
CA LYS A 123 9.86 -9.16 15.15
C LYS A 123 9.64 -8.04 14.13
N CYS A 124 9.05 -8.43 13.00
CA CYS A 124 8.73 -7.53 11.91
C CYS A 124 7.86 -6.33 12.35
N ASP A 125 8.16 -5.16 11.78
CA ASP A 125 7.53 -3.87 12.04
C ASP A 125 6.35 -3.55 11.09
N ALA A 126 5.99 -4.50 10.23
CA ALA A 126 4.77 -4.44 9.41
C ALA A 126 3.51 -4.56 10.29
N MET A 127 2.50 -3.75 9.99
CA MET A 127 1.23 -3.63 10.71
C MET A 127 0.06 -4.04 9.82
N CYS A 128 -0.98 -4.61 10.42
CA CYS A 128 -2.25 -4.87 9.76
C CYS A 128 -2.98 -3.55 9.49
N ALA A 129 -3.51 -3.38 8.29
CA ALA A 129 -4.30 -2.21 7.90
C ALA A 129 -5.76 -2.23 8.42
N GLY A 130 -6.11 -3.21 9.26
CA GLY A 130 -7.45 -3.35 9.83
C GLY A 130 -7.88 -2.10 10.62
N PRO A 131 -9.04 -1.48 10.30
CA PRO A 131 -9.50 -0.25 10.96
C PRO A 131 -9.78 -0.45 12.46
N GLU A 132 -10.02 -1.68 12.91
CA GLU A 132 -10.14 -2.04 14.32
C GLU A 132 -8.87 -1.71 15.13
N HIS A 133 -7.71 -1.62 14.48
CA HIS A 133 -6.43 -1.34 15.12
C HIS A 133 -6.16 0.15 15.33
N ALA A 134 -6.79 1.01 14.51
CA ALA A 134 -6.69 2.46 14.60
C ALA A 134 -7.80 3.10 15.46
N SER A 135 -8.87 2.35 15.75
CA SER A 135 -10.08 2.85 16.41
C SER A 135 -10.11 2.62 17.93
N SER A 136 -9.09 1.98 18.51
CA SER A 136 -8.95 1.88 19.96
C SER A 136 -8.26 3.13 20.53
N ASN A 137 -8.56 3.49 21.77
CA ASN A 137 -7.84 4.52 22.53
C ASN A 137 -7.23 3.90 23.79
N PRO A 138 -5.90 3.67 23.85
CA PRO A 138 -4.91 3.96 22.81
C PRO A 138 -5.03 3.03 21.61
N ALA A 139 -4.56 3.48 20.44
CA ALA A 139 -4.51 2.65 19.22
C ALA A 139 -3.67 1.39 19.47
N GLN A 140 -4.20 0.23 19.10
CA GLN A 140 -3.55 -1.07 19.28
C GLN A 140 -3.26 -1.67 17.90
N PRO A 141 -2.13 -1.29 17.27
CA PRO A 141 -1.70 -1.90 16.02
C PRO A 141 -1.46 -3.41 16.18
N SER A 142 -1.98 -4.19 15.24
CA SER A 142 -1.62 -5.60 15.10
C SER A 142 -0.40 -5.71 14.20
N TYR A 143 0.68 -6.31 14.69
CA TYR A 143 1.93 -6.46 13.94
C TYR A 143 2.10 -7.85 13.35
N CYS A 144 2.96 -7.94 12.33
CA CYS A 144 3.41 -9.21 11.77
C CYS A 144 4.10 -10.05 12.85
N THR A 145 3.85 -11.36 12.86
CA THR A 145 4.39 -12.29 13.87
C THR A 145 5.72 -12.94 13.45
N LEU A 146 6.18 -12.69 12.22
CA LEU A 146 7.43 -13.22 11.67
C LEU A 146 8.66 -12.41 12.12
N PRO A 147 9.89 -12.97 11.97
CA PRO A 147 11.13 -12.26 12.28
C PRO A 147 11.35 -11.00 11.45
N MET A 148 12.15 -10.05 11.94
CA MET A 148 12.57 -8.87 11.17
C MET A 148 13.29 -9.29 9.89
N PHE A 149 13.02 -8.58 8.78
CA PHE A 149 13.57 -8.87 7.44
C PHE A 149 13.28 -10.29 6.88
N HIS A 150 12.17 -10.91 7.30
CA HIS A 150 11.75 -12.19 6.75
C HIS A 150 11.45 -12.12 5.24
N PRO A 151 11.68 -13.19 4.46
CA PRO A 151 11.15 -13.30 3.10
C PRO A 151 9.61 -13.40 3.13
N PRO A 152 8.90 -13.00 2.05
CA PRO A 152 7.44 -13.12 1.97
C PRO A 152 6.98 -14.54 2.30
N HIS A 153 6.03 -14.67 3.23
CA HIS A 153 5.47 -15.96 3.60
C HIS A 153 4.52 -16.46 2.51
N ALA A 154 4.59 -17.75 2.19
CA ALA A 154 3.69 -18.34 1.20
C ALA A 154 2.25 -18.31 1.71
N ILE A 155 1.32 -17.89 0.85
CA ILE A 155 -0.12 -18.00 1.10
C ILE A 155 -0.49 -19.48 0.97
N THR A 156 -0.40 -20.22 2.06
CA THR A 156 -0.76 -21.64 2.08
C THR A 156 -2.23 -21.79 2.47
N SER A 157 -2.94 -22.69 1.78
CA SER A 157 -4.35 -23.00 2.03
C SER A 157 -4.60 -23.74 3.36
N GLN A 158 -3.56 -23.94 4.17
CA GLN A 158 -3.65 -24.63 5.45
C GLN A 158 -3.77 -23.62 6.58
N GLY A 159 -4.93 -23.66 7.23
CA GLY A 159 -5.44 -22.63 8.13
C GLY A 159 -4.45 -22.18 9.21
N THR A 160 -4.09 -20.90 9.14
CA THR A 160 -3.36 -20.17 10.17
C THR A 160 -4.29 -19.78 11.33
N GLY A 161 -4.90 -20.74 12.04
CA GLY A 161 -5.76 -20.42 13.21
C GLY A 161 -6.75 -19.28 12.94
N LEU A 162 -6.85 -18.26 13.82
CA LEU A 162 -7.67 -17.05 13.61
C LEU A 162 -7.00 -15.94 12.75
N GLY A 163 -5.76 -16.16 12.28
CA GLY A 163 -4.93 -15.18 11.56
C GLY A 163 -4.98 -15.28 10.03
N TYR A 164 -4.22 -14.42 9.34
CA TYR A 164 -4.10 -14.41 7.86
C TYR A 164 -2.71 -13.96 7.38
N VAL A 165 -2.37 -14.29 6.13
CA VAL A 165 -1.17 -13.80 5.43
C VAL A 165 -1.57 -12.70 4.45
N SER A 166 -0.95 -11.52 4.54
CA SER A 166 -1.14 -10.41 3.58
C SER A 166 -0.49 -10.71 2.23
N ASN A 167 -0.87 -9.96 1.19
CA ASN A 167 -0.38 -10.22 -0.18
C ASN A 167 1.14 -10.01 -0.33
N ASP A 168 1.71 -9.10 0.47
CA ASP A 168 3.15 -8.85 0.58
C ASP A 168 3.88 -9.87 1.48
N GLY A 169 3.15 -10.86 2.02
CA GLY A 169 3.70 -12.02 2.71
C GLY A 169 3.92 -11.87 4.21
N HIS A 170 3.28 -10.89 4.86
CA HIS A 170 3.31 -10.75 6.32
C HIS A 170 2.19 -11.55 7.00
N LEU A 171 2.48 -12.14 8.16
CA LEU A 171 1.55 -12.98 8.90
C LEU A 171 0.97 -12.23 10.10
N PHE A 172 -0.36 -12.08 10.14
CA PHE A 172 -1.08 -11.42 11.22
C PHE A 172 -1.96 -12.41 12.00
N SER A 173 -2.13 -12.18 13.31
CA SER A 173 -3.02 -12.99 14.16
C SER A 173 -4.46 -12.47 14.25
N CYS A 174 -4.75 -11.31 13.66
CA CYS A 174 -6.10 -10.74 13.58
C CYS A 174 -6.86 -11.30 12.37
N LYS A 175 -8.17 -11.01 12.31
CA LYS A 175 -8.99 -11.38 11.16
C LYS A 175 -8.52 -10.60 9.93
N ASN A 176 -8.57 -11.24 8.77
CA ASN A 176 -8.30 -10.56 7.51
C ASN A 176 -9.28 -9.38 7.33
N PRO A 177 -8.80 -8.13 7.27
CA PRO A 177 -9.66 -6.96 7.11
C PRO A 177 -10.48 -7.05 5.81
N ALA A 178 -9.95 -7.71 4.77
CA ALA A 178 -10.64 -7.93 3.51
C ALA A 178 -11.91 -8.80 3.65
N VAL A 179 -12.00 -9.65 4.67
CA VAL A 179 -13.18 -10.50 4.94
C VAL A 179 -14.23 -9.76 5.78
N LEU A 180 -13.80 -8.75 6.55
CA LEU A 180 -14.69 -7.91 7.37
C LEU A 180 -15.33 -6.76 6.57
N GLN A 181 -14.93 -6.57 5.31
CA GLN A 181 -15.37 -5.45 4.49
C GLN A 181 -16.77 -5.60 3.90
N GLN A 182 -17.35 -4.43 3.59
CA GLN A 182 -18.49 -4.27 2.71
C GLN A 182 -18.23 -4.93 1.36
N ALA A 183 -19.30 -5.42 0.71
CA ALA A 183 -19.22 -5.82 -0.69
C ALA A 183 -19.06 -4.55 -1.54
N PHE A 184 -18.30 -4.60 -2.62
CA PHE A 184 -18.17 -3.46 -3.53
C PHE A 184 -18.75 -3.77 -4.89
N HIS A 185 -19.45 -2.79 -5.46
CA HIS A 185 -19.61 -2.72 -6.91
C HIS A 185 -18.47 -1.85 -7.46
N VAL A 186 -17.42 -2.48 -7.96
CA VAL A 186 -16.24 -1.79 -8.49
C VAL A 186 -16.41 -1.56 -9.98
N ILE A 187 -16.44 -0.29 -10.38
CA ILE A 187 -16.57 0.16 -11.76
C ILE A 187 -15.22 0.74 -12.19
N PHE A 188 -14.51 0.01 -13.04
CA PHE A 188 -13.29 0.48 -13.69
C PHE A 188 -13.66 1.29 -14.93
N VAL A 189 -13.20 2.54 -14.98
CA VAL A 189 -13.36 3.44 -16.12
C VAL A 189 -11.98 3.74 -16.66
N ILE A 190 -11.65 3.16 -17.82
CA ILE A 190 -10.28 3.06 -18.31
C ILE A 190 -10.15 3.83 -19.62
N ASP A 191 -9.26 4.82 -19.62
CA ASP A 191 -8.85 5.53 -20.81
C ASP A 191 -8.04 4.58 -21.71
N ARG A 192 -8.47 4.48 -22.96
CA ARG A 192 -7.81 3.74 -24.03
C ARG A 192 -7.58 4.63 -25.25
N SER A 193 -7.52 5.94 -25.06
CA SER A 193 -7.19 6.91 -26.11
C SER A 193 -5.78 6.70 -26.68
N GLY A 194 -5.48 7.38 -27.78
CA GLY A 194 -4.18 7.27 -28.45
C GLY A 194 -2.99 7.64 -27.56
N SER A 195 -3.14 8.58 -26.62
CA SER A 195 -2.06 8.99 -25.69
C SER A 195 -1.65 7.87 -24.74
N MET A 196 -2.56 6.92 -24.46
CA MET A 196 -2.29 5.71 -23.69
C MET A 196 -1.39 4.69 -24.42
N SER A 197 -1.02 4.95 -25.69
CA SER A 197 -0.01 4.16 -26.42
C SER A 197 1.43 4.57 -26.12
N SER A 198 1.64 5.62 -25.30
CA SER A 198 2.97 6.03 -24.84
C SER A 198 3.68 4.91 -24.07
N SER A 199 4.99 4.77 -24.28
CA SER A 199 5.81 3.70 -23.69
C SER A 199 6.60 4.12 -22.44
N ASP A 200 6.32 5.29 -21.87
CA ASP A 200 6.91 5.80 -20.63
C ASP A 200 6.47 5.03 -19.38
N ARG A 201 5.33 4.33 -19.48
CA ARG A 201 4.90 3.28 -18.54
C ARG A 201 4.75 1.98 -19.33
N ARG A 202 5.06 0.85 -18.69
CA ARG A 202 4.95 -0.49 -19.30
C ARG A 202 4.34 -1.50 -18.31
N PRO A 203 3.81 -2.63 -18.80
CA PRO A 203 3.34 -3.72 -17.94
C PRO A 203 4.39 -4.13 -16.90
N LEU A 204 3.94 -4.52 -15.70
CA LEU A 204 4.83 -4.96 -14.63
C LEU A 204 5.60 -6.21 -15.09
N PRO A 205 6.93 -6.26 -14.96
CA PRO A 205 7.70 -7.45 -15.34
C PRO A 205 7.51 -8.60 -14.35
N GLY A 206 7.69 -9.83 -14.84
CA GLY A 206 7.76 -11.02 -13.97
C GLY A 206 6.42 -11.56 -13.45
N THR A 207 5.28 -11.09 -13.96
CA THR A 207 3.96 -11.65 -13.61
C THR A 207 3.56 -12.76 -14.60
N PRO A 208 2.67 -13.70 -14.21
CA PRO A 208 2.19 -14.76 -15.11
C PRO A 208 1.55 -14.25 -16.41
N VAL A 209 0.93 -13.06 -16.37
CA VAL A 209 0.23 -12.47 -17.51
C VAL A 209 1.08 -11.45 -18.29
N THR A 210 2.27 -11.08 -17.81
CA THR A 210 3.11 -10.04 -18.44
C THR A 210 3.32 -10.33 -19.92
N ASN A 211 3.71 -11.55 -20.28
CA ASN A 211 3.96 -11.93 -21.68
C ASN A 211 2.70 -11.87 -22.55
N LYS A 212 1.52 -12.07 -21.96
CA LYS A 212 0.25 -12.03 -22.68
C LYS A 212 -0.17 -10.58 -22.94
N ILE A 213 -0.03 -9.73 -21.92
CA ILE A 213 -0.30 -8.30 -22.00
C ILE A 213 0.68 -7.62 -22.95
N THR A 214 1.98 -7.89 -22.87
CA THR A 214 2.97 -7.22 -23.74
C THR A 214 2.83 -7.56 -25.22
N ARG A 215 2.29 -8.74 -25.56
CA ARG A 215 1.94 -9.08 -26.96
C ARG A 215 0.81 -8.21 -27.51
N SER A 216 -0.04 -7.69 -26.63
CA SER A 216 -1.21 -6.91 -26.96
C SER A 216 -0.89 -5.41 -26.87
N SER A 217 -0.34 -4.98 -25.74
CA SER A 217 -0.16 -3.59 -25.33
C SER A 217 1.09 -3.51 -24.45
N ASN A 218 2.17 -2.93 -24.98
CA ASN A 218 3.43 -2.72 -24.26
C ASN A 218 3.69 -1.23 -24.01
N ASP A 219 2.69 -0.59 -23.43
CA ASP A 219 2.52 0.86 -23.28
C ASP A 219 1.78 1.17 -21.95
N ARG A 220 1.36 2.43 -21.74
CA ARG A 220 0.56 2.84 -20.57
C ARG A 220 -0.71 2.00 -20.43
N LEU A 221 -1.42 1.69 -21.51
CA LEU A 221 -2.61 0.82 -21.47
C LEU A 221 -2.24 -0.60 -21.00
N GLY A 222 -1.11 -1.14 -21.46
CA GLY A 222 -0.56 -2.39 -20.94
C GLY A 222 -0.25 -2.33 -19.44
N ALA A 223 0.29 -1.20 -18.95
CA ALA A 223 0.52 -0.98 -17.52
C ALA A 223 -0.78 -0.98 -16.72
N VAL A 224 -1.85 -0.38 -17.25
CA VAL A 224 -3.21 -0.44 -16.68
C VAL A 224 -3.68 -1.89 -16.57
N TYR A 225 -3.60 -2.67 -17.64
CA TYR A 225 -4.00 -4.07 -17.67
C TYR A 225 -3.24 -4.93 -16.65
N SER A 226 -1.93 -4.69 -16.51
CA SER A 226 -1.12 -5.35 -15.49
C SER A 226 -1.60 -5.02 -14.07
N SER A 227 -1.98 -3.76 -13.83
CA SER A 227 -2.45 -3.27 -12.53
C SER A 227 -3.83 -3.84 -12.16
N LEU A 228 -4.73 -3.96 -13.14
CA LEU A 228 -6.05 -4.57 -12.96
C LEU A 228 -5.95 -6.06 -12.65
N TYR A 229 -5.10 -6.79 -13.37
CA TYR A 229 -4.87 -8.19 -13.08
C TYR A 229 -4.32 -8.39 -11.66
N ALA A 230 -3.33 -7.58 -11.25
CA ALA A 230 -2.80 -7.62 -9.89
C ALA A 230 -3.89 -7.34 -8.84
N PHE A 231 -4.76 -6.37 -9.09
CA PHE A 231 -5.92 -6.08 -8.24
C PHE A 231 -6.86 -7.30 -8.11
N TRP A 232 -7.30 -7.88 -9.23
CA TRP A 232 -8.23 -9.02 -9.19
C TRP A 232 -7.61 -10.27 -8.57
N ALA A 233 -6.36 -10.59 -8.90
CA ALA A 233 -5.63 -11.72 -8.35
C ALA A 233 -5.47 -11.60 -6.83
N SER A 234 -5.15 -10.40 -6.35
CA SER A 234 -5.02 -10.10 -4.92
C SER A 234 -6.37 -10.21 -4.20
N ARG A 235 -7.45 -9.68 -4.79
CA ARG A 235 -8.80 -9.78 -4.23
C ARG A 235 -9.28 -11.24 -4.17
N MET A 236 -9.04 -12.01 -5.22
CA MET A 236 -9.39 -13.44 -5.25
C MET A 236 -8.63 -14.22 -4.16
N SER A 237 -7.33 -13.95 -4.00
CA SER A 237 -6.50 -14.60 -2.97
C SER A 237 -6.97 -14.26 -1.55
N ALA A 238 -7.35 -13.00 -1.30
CA ALA A 238 -7.86 -12.56 -0.01
C ALA A 238 -9.19 -13.24 0.39
N VAL A 239 -10.06 -13.51 -0.58
CA VAL A 239 -11.33 -14.23 -0.35
C VAL A 239 -11.11 -15.73 -0.11
N ALA A 240 -10.17 -16.35 -0.84
CA ALA A 240 -9.85 -17.77 -0.69
C ALA A 240 -9.13 -18.10 0.64
N GLY A 241 -8.39 -17.16 1.22
CA GLY A 241 -7.62 -17.33 2.47
C GLY A 241 -8.42 -17.17 3.77
N GLY A 242 -9.73 -16.93 3.72
CA GLY A 242 -10.58 -16.86 4.92
C GLY A 242 -10.89 -18.25 5.49
N ASN A 243 -10.91 -18.40 6.82
CA ASN A 243 -11.19 -19.65 7.56
C ASN A 243 -12.53 -20.37 7.24
N ASN A 244 -13.34 -19.83 6.34
CA ASN A 244 -14.49 -20.51 5.74
C ASN A 244 -14.22 -20.72 4.25
N ALA A 245 -13.24 -21.58 3.95
CA ALA A 245 -13.08 -22.18 2.63
C ALA A 245 -14.24 -23.16 2.39
N GLN A 246 -15.46 -22.64 2.25
CA GLN A 246 -16.45 -23.33 1.45
C GLN A 246 -15.94 -23.31 0.01
N VAL A 247 -15.88 -24.49 -0.58
CA VAL A 247 -15.41 -24.80 -1.94
C VAL A 247 -16.14 -24.01 -3.07
N ASN A 248 -17.08 -23.13 -2.71
CA ASN A 248 -17.85 -22.23 -3.57
C ASN A 248 -17.96 -20.80 -2.98
N ALA A 249 -16.91 -20.25 -2.39
CA ALA A 249 -16.93 -18.86 -1.91
C ALA A 249 -16.99 -17.88 -3.09
N ILE A 250 -18.20 -17.55 -3.53
CA ILE A 250 -18.47 -16.52 -4.55
C ILE A 250 -17.89 -15.19 -4.05
N ARG A 251 -17.09 -14.52 -4.90
CA ARG A 251 -16.59 -13.17 -4.64
C ARG A 251 -17.78 -12.25 -4.33
N ARG A 252 -17.74 -11.54 -3.21
CA ARG A 252 -18.82 -10.60 -2.83
C ARG A 252 -18.82 -9.33 -3.68
N ASP A 253 -17.67 -8.97 -4.23
CA ASP A 253 -17.53 -7.82 -5.11
C ASP A 253 -18.05 -8.14 -6.51
N SER A 254 -18.78 -7.20 -7.10
CA SER A 254 -19.05 -7.20 -8.53
C SER A 254 -18.13 -6.25 -9.28
N TYR A 255 -17.71 -6.66 -10.47
CA TYR A 255 -16.83 -5.88 -11.32
C TYR A 255 -17.56 -5.46 -12.60
N SER A 256 -17.46 -4.18 -12.91
CA SER A 256 -17.80 -3.63 -14.21
C SER A 256 -16.57 -2.95 -14.79
N VAL A 257 -16.36 -3.08 -16.10
CA VAL A 257 -15.26 -2.45 -16.81
C VAL A 257 -15.81 -1.68 -18.01
N VAL A 258 -15.56 -0.38 -18.02
CA VAL A 258 -15.86 0.55 -19.10
C VAL A 258 -14.54 1.04 -19.66
N LEU A 259 -14.23 0.67 -20.90
CA LEU A 259 -13.14 1.27 -21.65
C LEU A 259 -13.67 2.48 -22.41
N PHE A 260 -12.91 3.56 -22.53
CA PHE A 260 -13.33 4.72 -23.31
C PHE A 260 -12.19 5.35 -24.11
N ASP A 261 -12.51 5.80 -25.32
CA ASP A 261 -11.70 6.74 -26.09
C ASP A 261 -12.56 7.98 -26.39
N HIS A 262 -13.04 8.14 -27.62
CA HIS A 262 -14.12 9.05 -27.98
C HIS A 262 -15.51 8.46 -27.75
N ALA A 263 -15.61 7.13 -27.61
CA ALA A 263 -16.83 6.41 -27.27
C ALA A 263 -16.58 5.39 -26.14
N PRO A 264 -17.60 5.04 -25.33
CA PRO A 264 -17.45 4.08 -24.26
C PRO A 264 -17.79 2.67 -24.74
N VAL A 265 -17.06 1.67 -24.24
CA VAL A 265 -17.33 0.25 -24.45
C VAL A 265 -17.44 -0.43 -23.08
N LYS A 266 -18.60 -1.02 -22.80
CA LYS A 266 -18.87 -1.75 -21.56
C LYS A 266 -18.44 -3.21 -21.76
N CYS A 267 -17.21 -3.54 -21.42
CA CYS A 267 -16.62 -4.87 -21.66
C CYS A 267 -17.08 -5.90 -20.65
N VAL A 268 -17.22 -5.48 -19.39
CA VAL A 268 -17.68 -6.32 -18.28
C VAL A 268 -18.74 -5.53 -17.52
N ALA A 269 -19.83 -6.18 -17.12
CA ALA A 269 -20.89 -5.52 -16.37
C ALA A 269 -21.39 -6.41 -15.23
N ASN A 270 -21.22 -5.93 -14.00
CA ASN A 270 -21.71 -6.56 -12.77
C ASN A 270 -21.34 -8.05 -12.65
N ASP A 271 -20.11 -8.40 -13.03
CA ASP A 271 -19.60 -9.76 -12.95
C ASP A 271 -19.20 -10.11 -11.51
N PHE A 272 -19.61 -11.27 -11.02
CA PHE A 272 -19.22 -11.81 -9.71
C PHE A 272 -18.32 -13.05 -9.81
N THR A 273 -18.15 -13.58 -11.02
CA THR A 273 -17.77 -14.99 -11.22
C THR A 273 -16.50 -15.17 -12.02
N SER A 274 -16.16 -14.22 -12.88
CA SER A 274 -15.00 -14.35 -13.78
C SER A 274 -13.69 -14.31 -12.99
N SER A 275 -12.77 -15.20 -13.35
CA SER A 275 -11.40 -15.21 -12.81
C SER A 275 -10.60 -14.00 -13.31
N PRO A 276 -9.49 -13.62 -12.64
CA PRO A 276 -8.58 -12.58 -13.12
C PRO A 276 -8.12 -12.78 -14.57
N GLU A 277 -7.88 -14.03 -14.97
CA GLU A 277 -7.48 -14.40 -16.34
C GLU A 277 -8.64 -14.23 -17.33
N GLN A 278 -9.88 -14.58 -16.96
CA GLN A 278 -11.05 -14.38 -17.82
C GLN A 278 -11.36 -12.90 -18.02
N LEU A 279 -11.26 -12.12 -16.94
CA LEU A 279 -11.46 -10.66 -16.98
C LEU A 279 -10.41 -9.99 -17.86
N ILE A 280 -9.12 -10.33 -17.69
CA ILE A 280 -8.06 -9.72 -18.51
C ILE A 280 -8.22 -10.12 -19.97
N ASP A 281 -8.59 -11.37 -20.27
CA ASP A 281 -8.79 -11.85 -21.64
C ASP A 281 -9.91 -11.13 -22.37
N THR A 282 -10.91 -10.64 -21.64
CA THR A 282 -11.98 -9.80 -22.19
C THR A 282 -11.47 -8.40 -22.57
N LEU A 283 -10.43 -7.89 -21.91
CA LEU A 283 -9.87 -6.56 -22.17
C LEU A 283 -8.77 -6.57 -23.24
N LEU A 284 -8.00 -7.66 -23.35
CA LEU A 284 -6.86 -7.78 -24.26
C LEU A 284 -7.16 -7.56 -25.76
N PRO A 285 -8.38 -7.67 -26.30
CA PRO A 285 -8.65 -7.28 -27.69
C PRO A 285 -8.57 -5.77 -27.94
N TYR A 286 -8.73 -4.95 -26.92
CA TYR A 286 -8.81 -3.49 -27.05
C TYR A 286 -7.41 -2.85 -26.99
N ARG A 287 -7.07 -1.99 -27.97
CA ARG A 287 -5.75 -1.31 -28.13
C ARG A 287 -5.86 0.20 -28.02
N ALA A 288 -4.89 0.89 -27.45
CA ALA A 288 -4.92 2.36 -27.37
C ALA A 288 -5.23 2.99 -28.76
N ASN A 289 -6.28 3.81 -28.87
CA ASN A 289 -6.70 4.43 -30.12
C ASN A 289 -7.64 5.63 -29.89
N GLY A 290 -7.72 6.54 -30.86
CA GLY A 290 -8.72 7.60 -30.89
C GLY A 290 -8.45 8.76 -29.93
N GLY A 291 -9.44 9.65 -29.81
CA GLY A 291 -9.42 10.75 -28.84
C GLY A 291 -9.80 10.30 -27.42
N THR A 292 -9.95 11.25 -26.50
CA THR A 292 -10.38 11.00 -25.12
C THR A 292 -11.56 11.91 -24.77
N SER A 293 -12.60 11.37 -24.13
CA SER A 293 -13.74 12.15 -23.64
C SER A 293 -14.19 11.69 -22.26
N TYR A 294 -13.87 12.50 -21.24
CA TYR A 294 -14.26 12.22 -19.86
C TYR A 294 -15.76 12.36 -19.63
N ASP A 295 -16.44 13.26 -20.36
CA ASP A 295 -17.90 13.39 -20.30
C ASP A 295 -18.60 12.09 -20.67
N VAL A 296 -18.17 11.46 -21.77
CA VAL A 296 -18.72 10.19 -22.25
C VAL A 296 -18.37 9.06 -21.29
N ALA A 297 -17.15 9.05 -20.76
CA ALA A 297 -16.70 8.08 -19.77
C ALA A 297 -17.52 8.13 -18.47
N LEU A 298 -17.73 9.33 -17.90
CA LEU A 298 -18.53 9.50 -16.69
C LEU A 298 -20.01 9.18 -16.92
N THR A 299 -20.56 9.53 -18.09
CA THR A 299 -21.94 9.17 -18.43
C THR A 299 -22.12 7.66 -18.46
N ALA A 300 -21.20 6.94 -19.11
CA ALA A 300 -21.23 5.47 -19.14
C ALA A 300 -21.04 4.85 -17.75
N ALA A 301 -20.18 5.43 -16.91
CA ALA A 301 -20.01 5.01 -15.52
C ALA A 301 -21.28 5.23 -14.68
N GLU A 302 -21.95 6.37 -14.86
CA GLU A 302 -23.24 6.67 -14.21
C GLU A 302 -24.32 5.67 -14.61
N GLU A 303 -24.42 5.35 -15.90
CA GLU A 303 -25.38 4.36 -16.41
C GLU A 303 -25.15 2.99 -15.78
N VAL A 304 -23.89 2.52 -15.74
CA VAL A 304 -23.53 1.24 -15.11
C VAL A 304 -23.84 1.26 -13.61
N MET A 305 -23.49 2.35 -12.92
CA MET A 305 -23.78 2.51 -11.49
C MET A 305 -25.28 2.46 -11.22
N ARG A 306 -26.11 3.17 -12.00
CA ARG A 306 -27.57 3.19 -11.86
C ARG A 306 -28.20 1.83 -12.18
N GLN A 307 -27.76 1.21 -13.27
CA GLN A 307 -28.35 -0.05 -13.75
C GLN A 307 -28.17 -1.20 -12.76
N TYR A 308 -27.02 -1.25 -12.09
CA TYR A 308 -26.68 -2.32 -11.14
C TYR A 308 -26.69 -1.84 -9.69
N TRP A 309 -27.34 -0.71 -9.42
CA TRP A 309 -27.47 -0.20 -8.07
C TRP A 309 -28.29 -1.15 -7.20
N THR A 310 -27.80 -1.45 -6.00
CA THR A 310 -28.53 -2.21 -5.00
C THR A 310 -28.84 -1.32 -3.79
N THR A 311 -30.01 -1.50 -3.19
CA THR A 311 -30.39 -0.84 -1.93
C THR A 311 -29.81 -1.53 -0.71
N GLU A 312 -29.04 -2.61 -0.89
CA GLU A 312 -28.33 -3.26 0.21
C GLU A 312 -27.30 -2.29 0.82
N ARG A 313 -27.51 -1.97 2.10
CA ARG A 313 -26.66 -1.04 2.87
C ARG A 313 -25.19 -1.46 2.97
N ARG A 314 -24.85 -2.68 2.51
CA ARG A 314 -23.50 -3.25 2.57
C ARG A 314 -22.74 -3.20 1.24
N VAL A 315 -23.36 -2.78 0.13
CA VAL A 315 -22.73 -2.80 -1.21
C VAL A 315 -22.31 -1.39 -1.66
N LEU A 316 -21.08 -0.94 -1.41
CA LEU A 316 -20.64 0.40 -1.81
C LEU A 316 -20.25 0.46 -3.31
N SER A 317 -20.70 1.49 -4.03
CA SER A 317 -20.23 1.77 -5.41
C SER A 317 -18.89 2.48 -5.39
N LEU A 318 -17.88 1.80 -5.93
CA LEU A 318 -16.50 2.27 -6.03
C LEU A 318 -16.17 2.51 -7.50
N VAL A 319 -15.73 3.72 -7.85
CA VAL A 319 -15.39 4.08 -9.22
C VAL A 319 -13.91 4.38 -9.30
N ILE A 320 -13.22 3.62 -10.15
CA ILE A 320 -11.78 3.76 -10.37
C ILE A 320 -11.60 4.29 -11.79
N PHE A 321 -11.14 5.53 -11.89
CA PHE A 321 -10.94 6.24 -13.16
C PHE A 321 -9.45 6.28 -13.49
N LEU A 322 -9.05 5.60 -14.56
CA LEU A 322 -7.65 5.43 -14.97
C LEU A 322 -7.43 6.16 -16.29
N SER A 323 -6.58 7.19 -16.30
CA SER A 323 -6.24 7.95 -17.51
C SER A 323 -4.86 8.57 -17.40
N ASP A 324 -4.30 9.04 -18.49
CA ASP A 324 -3.10 9.87 -18.49
C ASP A 324 -3.37 11.38 -18.38
N GLY A 325 -4.64 11.78 -18.25
CA GLY A 325 -5.00 13.13 -17.83
C GLY A 325 -5.07 14.17 -18.94
N GLU A 326 -5.02 13.76 -20.20
CA GLU A 326 -4.98 14.66 -21.37
C GLU A 326 -6.37 15.18 -21.79
N CYS A 327 -7.43 14.82 -21.07
CA CYS A 327 -8.77 15.36 -21.28
C CYS A 327 -9.13 16.44 -20.25
N SER A 328 -10.14 17.23 -20.58
CA SER A 328 -10.78 18.18 -19.67
C SER A 328 -12.22 17.74 -19.41
N ILE A 329 -12.74 18.13 -18.25
CA ILE A 329 -14.15 17.97 -17.91
C ILE A 329 -14.58 19.16 -17.07
N SER A 330 -15.84 19.58 -17.22
CA SER A 330 -16.40 20.62 -16.38
C SER A 330 -16.71 20.11 -14.97
N ASP A 331 -16.46 20.97 -13.97
CA ASP A 331 -16.78 20.67 -12.57
C ASP A 331 -18.25 20.28 -12.39
N SER A 332 -19.17 20.93 -13.13
CA SER A 332 -20.61 20.67 -13.03
C SER A 332 -20.99 19.23 -13.41
N LYS A 333 -20.26 18.61 -14.34
CA LYS A 333 -20.45 17.22 -14.73
C LYS A 333 -20.04 16.26 -13.63
N MET A 334 -18.87 16.50 -13.03
CA MET A 334 -18.41 15.71 -11.88
C MET A 334 -19.36 15.88 -10.68
N GLN A 335 -19.84 17.10 -10.42
CA GLN A 335 -20.82 17.35 -9.37
C GLN A 335 -22.14 16.61 -9.64
N THR A 336 -22.62 16.62 -10.88
CA THR A 336 -23.84 15.92 -11.30
C THR A 336 -23.69 14.42 -11.06
N PHE A 337 -22.59 13.83 -11.51
CA PHE A 337 -22.27 12.42 -11.29
C PHE A 337 -22.28 12.04 -9.80
N CYS A 338 -21.61 12.80 -8.94
CA CYS A 338 -21.60 12.52 -7.50
C CYS A 338 -22.98 12.68 -6.85
N ARG A 339 -23.75 13.69 -7.26
CA ARG A 339 -25.13 13.90 -6.77
C ARG A 339 -26.07 12.79 -7.22
N SER A 340 -25.88 12.26 -8.43
CA SER A 340 -26.62 11.09 -8.92
C SER A 340 -26.46 9.88 -7.99
N ALA A 341 -25.25 9.63 -7.48
CA ALA A 341 -25.03 8.57 -6.49
C ALA A 341 -25.77 8.84 -5.17
N ILE A 342 -25.73 10.09 -4.68
CA ILE A 342 -26.46 10.49 -3.46
C ILE A 342 -27.96 10.26 -3.62
N THR A 343 -28.55 10.57 -4.78
CA THR A 343 -29.96 10.30 -5.07
C THR A 343 -30.30 8.81 -5.01
N LEU A 344 -29.35 7.94 -5.36
CA LEU A 344 -29.52 6.48 -5.24
C LEU A 344 -29.38 5.99 -3.78
N GLY A 345 -28.88 6.83 -2.87
CA GLY A 345 -28.94 6.63 -1.43
C GLY A 345 -27.60 6.72 -0.69
N ARG A 346 -26.47 6.84 -1.38
CA ARG A 346 -25.14 7.00 -0.75
C ARG A 346 -24.15 7.72 -1.67
N PRO A 347 -23.17 8.46 -1.13
CA PRO A 347 -22.12 9.04 -1.94
C PRO A 347 -21.30 7.94 -2.62
N VAL A 348 -20.84 8.22 -3.85
CA VAL A 348 -19.88 7.37 -4.56
C VAL A 348 -18.48 7.56 -3.98
N SER A 349 -17.70 6.48 -3.92
CA SER A 349 -16.27 6.57 -3.66
C SER A 349 -15.54 6.66 -5.01
N PHE A 350 -14.93 7.81 -5.31
CA PHE A 350 -14.31 8.06 -6.60
C PHE A 350 -12.79 8.15 -6.47
N HIS A 351 -12.09 7.39 -7.30
CA HIS A 351 -10.65 7.36 -7.28
C HIS A 351 -10.05 7.61 -8.64
N GLY A 352 -9.17 8.61 -8.73
CA GLY A 352 -8.47 8.97 -9.95
C GLY A 352 -7.05 8.41 -9.94
N VAL A 353 -6.65 7.73 -11.01
CA VAL A 353 -5.29 7.21 -11.18
C VAL A 353 -4.67 7.77 -12.45
N SER A 354 -3.56 8.48 -12.30
CA SER A 354 -2.82 9.08 -13.42
C SER A 354 -1.71 8.19 -13.97
N PHE A 355 -1.79 7.86 -15.26
CA PHE A 355 -0.73 7.19 -16.02
C PHE A 355 0.20 8.16 -16.77
N GLY A 356 -0.15 9.45 -16.80
CA GLY A 356 0.60 10.51 -17.46
C GLY A 356 1.12 11.57 -16.48
N THR A 357 1.82 12.55 -17.03
CA THR A 357 2.35 13.72 -16.31
C THR A 357 1.28 14.78 -16.08
N ASN A 358 0.27 14.85 -16.95
CA ASN A 358 -0.88 15.73 -16.79
C ASN A 358 -1.83 15.10 -15.79
N ASN A 359 -1.99 15.68 -14.61
CA ASN A 359 -2.86 15.12 -13.56
C ASN A 359 -3.87 16.12 -12.99
N GLY A 360 -3.83 17.39 -13.44
CA GLY A 360 -4.65 18.47 -12.89
C GLY A 360 -6.14 18.18 -12.96
N THR A 361 -6.64 17.71 -14.11
CA THR A 361 -8.06 17.35 -14.28
C THR A 361 -8.47 16.20 -13.36
N LEU A 362 -7.68 15.12 -13.28
CA LEU A 362 -7.98 13.97 -12.43
C LEU A 362 -7.97 14.35 -10.94
N ARG A 363 -6.99 15.16 -10.50
CA ARG A 363 -6.93 15.71 -9.15
C ARG A 363 -8.17 16.56 -8.85
N ARG A 364 -8.60 17.40 -9.79
CA ARG A 364 -9.80 18.23 -9.65
C ARG A 364 -11.07 17.39 -9.53
N MET A 365 -11.22 16.34 -10.33
CA MET A 365 -12.37 15.42 -10.25
C MET A 365 -12.45 14.76 -8.87
N VAL A 366 -11.32 14.24 -8.37
CA VAL A 366 -11.23 13.63 -7.03
C VAL A 366 -11.55 14.63 -5.94
N GLN A 367 -11.03 15.86 -6.05
CA GLN A 367 -11.31 16.92 -5.09
C GLN A 367 -12.81 17.20 -4.97
N ILE A 368 -13.50 17.36 -6.11
CA ILE A 368 -14.95 17.59 -6.14
C ILE A 368 -15.71 16.41 -5.54
N ALA A 369 -15.32 15.18 -5.87
CA ALA A 369 -15.93 13.99 -5.29
C ALA A 369 -15.78 13.97 -3.76
N ARG A 370 -14.60 14.28 -3.25
CA ARG A 370 -14.30 14.33 -1.82
C ARG A 370 -15.07 15.45 -1.11
N GLU A 371 -15.15 16.64 -1.70
CA GLU A 371 -15.93 17.77 -1.16
C GLU A 371 -17.42 17.39 -1.02
N ILE A 372 -17.99 16.76 -2.05
CA ILE A 372 -19.39 16.31 -2.03
C ILE A 372 -19.58 15.18 -1.01
N GLN A 373 -18.69 14.19 -1.00
CA GLN A 373 -18.73 13.06 -0.06
C GLN A 373 -18.70 13.53 1.39
N ASN A 374 -17.83 14.51 1.71
CA ASN A 374 -17.71 15.08 3.06
C ASN A 374 -18.91 15.96 3.45
N GLY A 375 -19.64 16.50 2.48
CA GLY A 375 -20.85 17.28 2.70
C GLY A 375 -22.10 16.46 3.01
N VAL A 376 -22.07 15.14 2.86
CA VAL A 376 -23.22 14.26 3.16
C VAL A 376 -23.23 13.89 4.64
N PRO A 377 -24.36 14.08 5.36
CA PRO A 377 -24.48 13.65 6.76
C PRO A 377 -24.20 12.15 6.90
N ARG A 378 -23.33 11.80 7.86
CA ARG A 378 -23.00 10.40 8.13
C ARG A 378 -24.21 9.66 8.69
N ASP A 379 -24.47 8.47 8.17
CA ASP A 379 -25.43 7.54 8.77
C ASP A 379 -24.86 7.05 10.12
N PRO A 380 -25.50 7.35 11.26
CA PRO A 380 -25.01 6.95 12.58
C PRO A 380 -24.91 5.43 12.77
N LEU A 381 -25.59 4.66 11.92
CA LEU A 381 -25.61 3.19 11.95
C LEU A 381 -24.54 2.56 11.05
N GLN A 382 -23.82 3.35 10.24
CA GLN A 382 -22.69 2.84 9.44
C GLN A 382 -21.39 2.87 10.26
N PRO A 383 -20.64 1.74 10.32
CA PRO A 383 -19.31 1.73 10.91
C PRO A 383 -18.39 2.76 10.23
N ALA A 384 -17.50 3.42 10.97
CA ALA A 384 -16.54 4.36 10.37
C ALA A 384 -15.67 3.71 9.26
N ALA A 385 -15.44 2.40 9.36
CA ALA A 385 -14.76 1.56 8.37
C ALA A 385 -15.54 1.32 7.06
N ALA A 386 -16.82 1.71 7.00
CA ALA A 386 -17.68 1.61 5.81
C ALA A 386 -17.39 2.67 4.74
N VAL A 387 -16.67 3.73 5.10
CA VAL A 387 -16.46 4.88 4.22
C VAL A 387 -15.11 4.76 3.56
N VAL A 388 -15.11 4.51 2.25
CA VAL A 388 -13.91 4.62 1.42
C VAL A 388 -13.83 6.06 0.90
N GLU A 389 -12.87 6.83 1.38
CA GLU A 389 -12.69 8.22 0.94
C GLU A 389 -12.17 8.29 -0.51
N SER A 390 -12.75 9.20 -1.28
CA SER A 390 -12.29 9.52 -2.63
C SER A 390 -10.82 9.96 -2.61
N SER A 391 -9.98 9.37 -3.45
CA SER A 391 -8.52 9.60 -3.44
C SER A 391 -7.90 9.69 -4.84
N PHE A 392 -6.68 10.23 -4.91
CA PHE A 392 -5.93 10.38 -6.16
C PHE A 392 -4.56 9.68 -6.02
N ALA A 393 -4.15 8.97 -7.05
CA ALA A 393 -2.85 8.29 -7.12
C ALA A 393 -2.16 8.49 -8.47
N GLU A 394 -0.82 8.44 -8.48
CA GLU A 394 -0.02 8.43 -9.71
C GLU A 394 0.59 7.05 -9.91
N ALA A 395 0.42 6.49 -11.11
CA ALA A 395 0.83 5.13 -11.44
C ALA A 395 2.35 4.97 -11.71
N LEU A 396 3.20 5.91 -11.25
CA LEU A 396 4.65 5.71 -11.18
C LEU A 396 4.98 4.49 -10.30
N ASP A 397 4.09 4.21 -9.35
CA ASP A 397 4.06 2.99 -8.57
C ASP A 397 2.94 2.08 -9.09
N SER A 398 3.16 1.32 -10.16
CA SER A 398 2.20 0.28 -10.60
C SER A 398 1.92 -0.76 -9.51
N VAL A 399 2.82 -0.86 -8.52
CA VAL A 399 2.61 -1.56 -7.24
C VAL A 399 1.47 -0.90 -6.45
N ARG A 400 1.43 0.43 -6.34
CA ARG A 400 0.42 1.22 -5.58
C ARG A 400 -1.01 1.13 -6.07
N LEU A 401 -1.32 0.71 -7.30
CA LEU A 401 -2.73 0.53 -7.65
C LEU A 401 -3.33 -0.64 -6.86
N ALA A 402 -2.53 -1.70 -6.69
CA ALA A 402 -2.83 -2.78 -5.78
C ALA A 402 -2.85 -2.20 -4.35
N GLU A 403 -1.78 -1.56 -3.87
CA GLU A 403 -1.69 -1.03 -2.49
C GLU A 403 -2.79 -0.01 -2.11
N THR A 404 -3.23 0.87 -3.05
CA THR A 404 -4.19 1.97 -2.80
C THR A 404 -5.62 1.44 -2.62
N PHE A 405 -6.00 0.37 -3.33
CA PHE A 405 -7.33 -0.23 -3.23
C PHE A 405 -7.34 -1.54 -2.43
N LEU A 406 -6.17 -2.16 -2.27
CA LEU A 406 -5.86 -3.24 -1.35
C LEU A 406 -5.22 -2.71 -0.07
N GLY A 407 -5.36 -1.42 0.28
CA GLY A 407 -4.97 -0.86 1.58
C GLY A 407 -5.73 -1.47 2.79
N ILE A 408 -6.36 -2.62 2.56
CA ILE A 408 -7.15 -3.47 3.42
C ILE A 408 -6.55 -4.90 3.48
N ALA A 409 -5.62 -5.24 2.57
CA ALA A 409 -4.98 -6.55 2.44
C ALA A 409 -3.44 -6.52 2.38
N GLU A 410 -2.81 -5.35 2.18
CA GLU A 410 -1.36 -5.17 2.36
C GLU A 410 -1.01 -4.65 3.75
N SER A 411 0.23 -4.89 4.17
CA SER A 411 0.70 -4.40 5.47
C SER A 411 1.04 -2.91 5.41
N LEU A 412 0.69 -2.18 6.47
CA LEU A 412 1.20 -0.83 6.70
C LEU A 412 2.60 -0.93 7.30
N LYS A 413 3.55 -0.13 6.81
CA LYS A 413 4.86 -0.05 7.45
C LYS A 413 4.86 1.02 8.53
N LYS A 414 5.40 0.66 9.69
CA LYS A 414 5.77 1.66 10.70
C LYS A 414 6.87 2.55 10.09
N PRO A 415 6.75 3.89 10.15
CA PRO A 415 7.83 4.77 9.72
C PRO A 415 9.13 4.42 10.45
N ARG A 416 10.21 4.23 9.69
CA ARG A 416 11.50 3.85 10.26
C ARG A 416 12.37 5.07 10.55
N GLY A 417 13.01 5.02 11.70
CA GLY A 417 14.01 5.97 12.11
C GLY A 417 14.93 5.36 13.16
N SER A 418 16.20 5.75 13.15
CA SER A 418 17.18 5.32 14.15
C SER A 418 18.07 6.49 14.51
N LEU A 419 18.52 6.50 15.77
CA LEU A 419 19.68 7.31 16.13
C LEU A 419 20.93 6.65 15.56
N PHE A 420 21.72 7.41 14.81
CA PHE A 420 22.91 6.94 14.13
C PHE A 420 24.08 7.88 14.41
N GLN A 421 25.23 7.30 14.72
CA GLN A 421 26.48 8.03 14.85
C GLN A 421 27.28 7.83 13.56
N GLY A 422 27.14 8.78 12.64
CA GLY A 422 27.83 8.79 11.35
C GLY A 422 29.29 9.19 11.43
#